data_AF-C7E7A1-F1
#
_entry.id   AF-C7E7A1-F1
#
_cell.length_a   1.000
_cell.length_b   1.000
_cell.length_c   1.000
_cell.angle_alpha   90.00
_cell.angle_beta   90.00
_cell.angle_gamma   90.00
#
_symmetry.space_group_name_H-M   'P 1'
#
loop_
_entity.id
_entity.type
_entity.pdbx_description
1 polymer ?
#
loop_
_entity_poly.entity_id
_entity_poly.type
_entity_poly.pdbx_seq_one_letter_code
_entity_poly.pdbx_strand_id
1 'polypeptide(L)' 'MYYGSYRAPRTLVWVIGTIILVAMMGIGLLGYVLPYGQMSLWGATVITNLISAIPWIGQDIVEFVWGGF' A
#
# COMPACT_ATOMS: atom_id res chain seq x y z
N MET A 1 -19.87 -7.71 -1.93
CA MET A 1 -19.86 -8.50 -3.18
C MET A 1 -21.13 -9.33 -3.38
N TYR A 2 -21.62 -10.04 -2.35
CA TYR A 2 -22.80 -10.93 -2.40
C TYR A 2 -24.05 -10.33 -3.08
N TYR A 3 -24.40 -9.07 -2.80
CA TYR A 3 -25.60 -8.43 -3.37
C TYR A 3 -25.41 -7.76 -4.74
N GLY A 4 -24.24 -7.91 -5.38
CA GLY A 4 -23.97 -7.27 -6.67
C GLY A 4 -23.97 -5.74 -6.62
N SER A 5 -23.73 -5.13 -5.44
CA SER A 5 -23.76 -3.67 -5.23
C SER A 5 -22.74 -2.88 -6.06
N TYR A 6 -21.79 -3.55 -6.71
CA TYR A 6 -20.81 -2.97 -7.62
C TYR A 6 -21.34 -2.76 -9.05
N ARG A 7 -22.52 -3.31 -9.39
CA ARG A 7 -23.11 -3.18 -10.73
C ARG A 7 -23.67 -1.78 -10.98
N ALA A 8 -23.79 -1.42 -12.27
CA ALA A 8 -24.41 -0.17 -12.69
C ALA A 8 -25.81 0.00 -12.04
N PRO A 9 -26.20 1.21 -11.60
CA PRO A 9 -25.49 2.49 -11.75
C PRO A 9 -24.49 2.81 -10.61
N ARG A 10 -24.20 1.88 -9.69
CA ARG A 10 -23.38 2.10 -8.47
C ARG A 10 -21.88 1.87 -8.65
N THR A 11 -21.39 1.84 -9.90
CA THR A 11 -19.98 1.59 -10.21
C THR A 11 -19.05 2.65 -9.60
N LEU A 12 -19.42 3.94 -9.65
CA LEU A 12 -18.62 5.02 -9.04
C LEU A 12 -18.45 4.85 -7.52
N VAL A 13 -19.51 4.47 -6.83
CA VAL A 13 -19.48 4.22 -5.37
C VAL A 13 -18.50 3.08 -5.06
N TRP A 14 -18.46 2.05 -5.90
CA TRP A 14 -17.54 0.92 -5.75
C TRP A 14 -16.08 1.30 -6.02
N VAL A 15 -15.81 2.11 -7.05
CA VAL A 15 -14.45 2.60 -7.34
C VAL A 15 -13.93 3.44 -6.19
N ILE A 16 -14.73 4.38 -5.67
CA ILE A 16 -14.36 5.19 -4.50
C ILE A 16 -14.08 4.29 -3.29
N GLY A 17 -14.95 3.30 -3.03
CA GLY A 17 -14.72 2.33 -1.96
C GLY A 17 -13.41 1.55 -2.10
N THR A 18 -13.02 1.22 -3.34
CA THR A 18 -11.76 0.52 -3.62
C THR A 18 -10.54 1.44 -3.42
N ILE A 19 -10.64 2.72 -3.79
CA ILE A 19 -9.59 3.70 -3.50
C ILE A 19 -9.42 3.86 -1.97
N ILE A 20 -10.53 3.96 -1.23
CA ILE A 20 -10.50 4.02 0.24
C ILE A 20 -9.85 2.77 0.82
N LEU A 21 -10.15 1.59 0.28
CA LEU A 21 -9.54 0.34 0.71
C LEU A 21 -8.00 0.38 0.60
N VAL A 22 -7.48 0.81 -0.55
CA VAL A 22 -6.02 0.94 -0.76
C VAL A 22 -5.42 1.99 0.18
N ALA A 23 -6.08 3.13 0.36
CA ALA A 23 -5.63 4.17 1.29
C ALA A 23 -5.55 3.65 2.74
N MET A 24 -6.56 2.90 3.19
CA MET A 24 -6.59 2.31 4.53
C MET A 24 -5.48 1.27 4.75
N MET A 25 -5.13 0.48 3.73
CA MET A 25 -3.97 -0.42 3.80
C MET A 25 -2.67 0.36 4.01
N GLY A 26 -2.48 1.46 3.29
CA GLY A 26 -1.33 2.35 3.46
C GLY A 26 -1.26 2.98 4.85
N ILE A 27 -2.37 3.53 5.36
CA ILE A 27 -2.44 4.13 6.70
C ILE A 27 -2.18 3.06 7.79
N GLY A 28 -2.75 1.87 7.64
CA GLY A 28 -2.51 0.76 8.57
C GLY A 28 -1.05 0.33 8.63
N LEU A 29 -0.37 0.28 7.47
CA LEU A 29 1.06 0.01 7.40
C LEU A 29 1.87 1.10 8.13
N LEU A 30 1.61 2.38 7.85
CA LEU A 30 2.32 3.48 8.50
C LEU A 30 2.18 3.42 10.03
N GLY A 31 0.97 3.14 10.53
CA GLY A 31 0.72 2.96 11.96
C GLY A 31 1.46 1.75 12.55
N TYR A 32 1.59 0.66 11.79
CA TYR A 32 2.31 -0.54 12.21
C TYR A 32 3.82 -0.33 12.32
N VAL A 33 4.38 0.59 11.53
CA VAL A 33 5.82 0.90 11.52
C VAL A 33 6.23 1.78 12.72
N LEU A 34 5.34 2.62 13.23
CA LEU A 34 5.62 3.59 14.32
C LEU A 34 6.28 3.00 15.59
N PRO A 35 5.85 1.86 16.14
CA PRO A 35 6.45 1.28 17.36
C PRO A 35 7.88 0.76 17.20
N TYR A 36 8.38 0.67 15.96
CA TYR A 36 9.76 0.26 15.63
C TYR A 36 10.21 -1.08 16.25
N GLY A 37 9.30 -2.04 16.35
CA GLY A 37 9.64 -3.42 16.76
C GLY A 37 10.30 -4.22 15.63
N GLN A 38 10.82 -5.41 15.95
CA GLN A 38 11.43 -6.32 14.95
C GLN A 38 10.49 -6.58 13.77
N MET A 39 9.24 -6.94 14.04
CA MET A 39 8.27 -7.21 12.97
C MET A 39 7.85 -5.94 12.21
N SER A 40 7.84 -4.77 12.86
CA SER A 40 7.59 -3.48 12.21
C SER A 40 8.69 -3.12 11.23
N LEU A 41 9.95 -3.34 11.60
CA LEU A 41 11.12 -3.04 10.75
C LEU A 41 11.15 -3.98 9.54
N TRP A 42 11.09 -5.29 9.77
CA TRP A 42 11.06 -6.26 8.67
C TRP A 42 9.83 -6.12 7.78
N GLY A 43 8.68 -5.80 8.36
CA GLY A 43 7.45 -5.52 7.62
C GLY A 43 7.60 -4.32 6.68
N ALA A 44 8.17 -3.21 7.18
CA ALA A 44 8.46 -2.03 6.36
C ALA A 44 9.42 -2.37 5.21
N THR A 45 10.51 -3.07 5.51
CA THR A 45 11.52 -3.46 4.52
C THR A 45 10.93 -4.34 3.43
N VAL A 46 10.15 -5.38 3.76
CA VAL A 46 9.58 -6.29 2.76
C VAL A 46 8.58 -5.57 1.85
N ILE A 47 7.68 -4.75 2.42
CA ILE A 47 6.62 -4.10 1.65
C ILE A 47 7.16 -3.03 0.72
N THR A 48 8.07 -2.18 1.19
CA THR A 48 8.69 -1.14 0.36
C THR A 48 9.58 -1.76 -0.73
N ASN A 49 10.26 -2.86 -0.45
CA ASN A 49 11.04 -3.57 -1.47
C ASN A 49 10.19 -4.19 -2.58
N LEU A 50 8.87 -4.33 -2.45
CA LEU A 50 8.03 -4.74 -3.59
C LEU A 50 8.13 -3.76 -4.77
N ILE A 51 8.43 -2.49 -4.50
CA ILE A 51 8.61 -1.45 -5.52
C ILE A 51 9.88 -1.70 -6.34
N SER A 52 10.89 -2.35 -5.74
CA SER A 52 12.14 -2.69 -6.45
C SER A 52 11.95 -3.62 -7.65
N ALA A 53 10.81 -4.32 -7.72
CA ALA A 53 10.47 -5.21 -8.83
C ALA A 53 10.09 -4.44 -10.11
N ILE A 54 9.90 -3.12 -10.05
CA ILE A 54 9.63 -2.30 -11.22
C ILE A 54 10.92 -2.15 -12.05
N PRO A 55 10.91 -2.52 -13.35
CA PRO A 55 12.09 -2.42 -14.18
C PRO A 55 12.53 -0.96 -14.33
N TRP A 56 13.85 -0.75 -14.43
CA TRP A 56 14.53 0.53 -14.63
C TRP A 56 14.50 1.52 -13.47
N ILE A 57 13.35 1.76 -12.83
CA ILE A 57 13.16 2.82 -11.82
C ILE A 57 12.86 2.29 -10.41
N GLY A 58 12.72 0.97 -10.23
CA GLY A 58 12.29 0.39 -8.96
C GLY A 58 13.23 0.69 -7.78
N GLN A 59 14.54 0.60 -8.00
CA GLN A 59 15.55 0.84 -6.95
C GLN A 59 15.55 2.31 -6.51
N ASP A 60 15.55 3.25 -7.46
CA ASP A 60 15.54 4.70 -7.19
C ASP A 60 14.32 5.11 -6.34
N ILE A 61 13.16 4.50 -6.58
CA ILE A 61 11.94 4.78 -5.81
C ILE A 61 12.05 4.22 -4.38
N VAL A 62 12.64 3.03 -4.20
CA VAL A 62 12.84 2.45 -2.86
C VAL A 62 13.77 3.32 -2.04
N GLU A 63 14.90 3.74 -2.60
CA GLU A 63 15.85 4.62 -1.93
C GLU A 63 15.21 5.97 -1.58
N PHE A 64 14.42 6.54 -2.49
CA PHE A 64 13.65 7.76 -2.22
C PHE A 64 12.65 7.58 -1.06
N VAL A 65 11.95 6.44 -1.00
CA VAL A 65 10.98 6.15 0.06
C VAL A 65 11.66 5.94 1.42
N TRP A 66 12.84 5.34 1.45
CA TRP A 66 13.62 5.15 2.69
C TRP A 66 14.33 6.42 3.14
N GLY A 67 14.64 7.33 2.20
CA GLY A 67 15.42 8.54 2.46
C GLY A 67 16.92 8.25 2.67
N GLY A 68 17.40 7.07 2.27
CA GLY A 68 18.79 6.61 2.41
C GLY A 68 18.95 5.09 2.26
N PHE A 69 20.19 4.62 2.38
CA PHE A 69 20.57 3.20 2.36
C PHE A 69 20.72 2.60 3.77
#